data_AF-A0A662M8I8-F1
#
_entry.id   AF-A0A662M8I8-F1
#
_cell.length_a   1.000
_cell.length_b   1.000
_cell.length_c   1.000
_cell.angle_alpha   90.00
_cell.angle_beta   90.00
_cell.angle_gamma   90.00
#
_symmetry.space_group_name_H-M   'P 1'
#
loop_
_entity.id
_entity.type
_entity.pdbx_description
1 polymer ?
#
loop_
_entity_poly.entity_id
_entity_poly.type
_entity_poly.pdbx_seq_one_letter_code
_entity_poly.pdbx_strand_id
1 'polypeptide(L)'
;QILGVSEGDLVRIDTKYGSYPVICTISSNVARGTVAVPWHMGLNIITSDEYSSDSKIPNMKRSHCRIVRISREEFEQLLRKLPEHIRRHYIGGATR
;
A
#
# COMPACT_ATOMS: atom_id res chain seq x y z
N GLN A 1 3.79 10.17 -17.53
CA GLN A 1 3.87 9.26 -16.37
C GLN A 1 5.25 9.43 -15.75
N ILE A 2 5.37 9.92 -14.51
CA ILE A 2 6.67 10.35 -13.94
C ILE A 2 7.36 9.23 -13.15
N LEU A 3 6.59 8.29 -12.58
CA LEU A 3 7.10 7.24 -11.69
C LEU A 3 7.54 5.96 -12.40
N GLY A 4 7.35 5.85 -13.72
CA GLY A 4 7.76 4.65 -14.49
C GLY A 4 7.05 3.34 -14.11
N VAL A 5 5.88 3.42 -13.45
CA VAL A 5 5.04 2.27 -13.06
C VAL A 5 3.84 2.14 -14.00
N SER A 6 3.47 0.92 -14.36
CA SER A 6 2.38 0.58 -15.26
C SER A 6 1.26 -0.21 -14.55
N GLU A 7 0.14 -0.40 -15.23
CA GLU A 7 -0.94 -1.27 -14.76
C GLU A 7 -0.40 -2.67 -14.43
N GLY A 8 -0.75 -3.21 -13.27
CA GLY A 8 -0.34 -4.54 -12.82
C GLY A 8 1.09 -4.63 -12.27
N ASP A 9 1.88 -3.55 -12.30
CA ASP A 9 3.23 -3.58 -11.72
C ASP A 9 3.18 -3.86 -10.21
N LEU A 10 4.11 -4.69 -9.76
CA LEU A 10 4.35 -4.91 -8.34
C LEU A 10 5.15 -3.74 -7.78
N VAL A 11 4.58 -3.08 -6.78
CA VAL A 11 5.22 -1.91 -6.15
C VAL A 11 5.21 -2.04 -4.64
N ARG A 12 6.19 -1.42 -4.02
CA ARG A 12 6.28 -1.21 -2.59
C ARG A 12 5.97 0.24 -2.27
N ILE A 13 5.10 0.45 -1.30
CA ILE A 13 4.83 1.77 -0.72
C ILE A 13 5.69 1.88 0.54
N ASP A 14 6.63 2.82 0.54
CA ASP A 14 7.49 3.11 1.68
C ASP A 14 7.00 4.36 2.41
N THR A 15 6.89 4.30 3.73
CA THR A 15 6.67 5.45 4.62
C THR A 15 7.71 5.45 5.75
N LYS A 16 7.69 6.46 6.62
CA LYS A 16 8.54 6.46 7.83
C LYS A 16 8.21 5.32 8.81
N TYR A 17 7.04 4.68 8.68
CA TYR A 17 6.55 3.63 9.57
C TYR A 17 6.81 2.21 9.06
N GLY A 18 7.13 2.06 7.77
CA GLY A 18 7.42 0.77 7.18
C GLY A 18 7.14 0.71 5.69
N SER A 19 7.02 -0.51 5.19
CA SER A 19 6.81 -0.80 3.77
C SER A 19 5.66 -1.75 3.56
N TYR A 20 4.87 -1.52 2.50
CA TYR A 20 3.70 -2.36 2.18
C TYR A 20 3.67 -2.73 0.68
N PRO A 21 3.58 -4.02 0.31
CA PRO A 21 3.52 -4.45 -1.08
C PRO A 21 2.09 -4.29 -1.65
N VAL A 22 1.97 -3.72 -2.86
CA VAL A 22 0.71 -3.58 -3.59
C VAL A 22 0.88 -3.87 -5.08
N ILE A 23 -0.24 -4.13 -5.75
CA ILE A 23 -0.32 -4.22 -7.21
C ILE A 23 -0.84 -2.86 -7.70
N CYS A 24 -0.17 -2.27 -8.69
CA CYS A 24 -0.51 -0.96 -9.19
C CYS A 24 -1.73 -1.00 -10.11
N THR A 25 -2.68 -0.08 -9.89
CA THR A 25 -3.74 0.24 -10.85
C THR A 25 -3.64 1.71 -11.23
N ILE A 26 -3.60 1.98 -12.53
CA ILE A 26 -3.54 3.32 -13.09
C ILE A 26 -4.97 3.84 -13.23
N SER A 27 -5.25 4.97 -12.58
CA SER A 27 -6.58 5.57 -12.59
C SER A 27 -6.50 7.09 -12.74
N SER A 28 -7.41 7.65 -13.54
CA SER A 28 -7.66 9.09 -13.63
C SER A 28 -8.51 9.65 -12.48
N ASN A 29 -9.05 8.78 -11.62
CA ASN A 29 -9.92 9.18 -10.49
C ASN A 29 -9.13 9.67 -9.27
N VAL A 30 -7.80 9.61 -9.33
CA VAL A 30 -6.90 10.01 -8.24
C VAL A 30 -6.08 11.21 -8.71
N ALA A 31 -6.01 12.25 -7.86
CA ALA A 31 -5.28 13.46 -8.20
C ALA A 31 -3.78 13.17 -8.40
N ARG A 32 -3.15 13.92 -9.33
CA ARG A 32 -1.71 13.79 -9.58
C ARG A 32 -0.92 14.00 -8.28
N GLY A 33 0.02 13.08 -8.01
CA GLY A 33 0.85 13.13 -6.80
C GLY A 33 0.20 12.49 -5.57
N THR A 34 -0.98 11.90 -5.71
CA THR A 34 -1.65 11.16 -4.65
C THR A 34 -1.83 9.69 -5.04
N VAL A 35 -1.95 8.82 -4.04
CA VAL A 35 -2.30 7.41 -4.21
C VAL A 35 -3.50 7.10 -3.32
N ALA A 36 -4.38 6.24 -3.82
CA ALA A 36 -5.50 5.73 -3.05
C ALA A 36 -5.29 4.23 -2.85
N VAL A 37 -5.33 3.77 -1.60
CA VAL A 37 -5.12 2.37 -1.26
C VAL A 37 -6.16 1.94 -0.22
N PRO A 38 -6.90 0.85 -0.46
CA PRO A 38 -7.92 0.39 0.47
C PRO A 38 -7.30 -0.19 1.75
N TRP A 39 -7.86 0.16 2.91
CA TRP A 39 -7.37 -0.27 4.22
C TRP A 39 -7.78 -1.69 4.61
N HIS A 40 -8.84 -2.23 3.99
CA HIS A 40 -9.37 -3.58 4.28
C HIS A 40 -8.33 -4.69 4.11
N MET A 41 -7.26 -4.42 3.36
CA MET A 41 -6.14 -5.33 3.16
C MET A 41 -4.95 -5.05 4.10
N GLY A 42 -5.12 -4.32 5.21
CA GLY A 42 -4.07 -4.18 6.22
C GLY A 42 -3.03 -3.08 5.98
N LEU A 43 -3.35 -2.10 5.13
CA LEU A 43 -2.47 -0.96 4.85
C LEU A 43 -2.09 -0.14 6.10
N ASN A 44 -2.91 -0.20 7.16
CA ASN A 44 -2.72 0.59 8.38
C ASN A 44 -1.37 0.33 9.07
N ILE A 45 -0.63 -0.72 8.70
CA ILE A 45 0.73 -0.94 9.22
C ILE A 45 1.74 0.15 8.77
N ILE A 46 1.44 0.91 7.71
CA ILE A 46 2.29 2.01 7.22
C ILE A 46 1.66 3.40 7.41
N THR A 47 0.53 3.49 8.13
CA THR A 47 -0.15 4.77 8.43
C THR A 47 0.42 5.45 9.67
N SER A 48 0.14 6.74 9.83
CA SER A 48 0.67 7.53 10.93
C SER A 48 0.12 7.13 12.29
N ASP A 49 0.99 7.20 13.30
CA ASP A 49 0.67 7.11 14.73
C ASP A 49 0.31 8.48 15.33
N GLU A 50 0.19 9.53 14.52
CA GLU A 50 -0.20 10.87 14.96
C GLU A 50 -1.71 10.94 15.17
N TYR A 51 -2.11 11.42 16.34
CA TYR A 51 -3.51 11.60 16.74
C TYR A 51 -3.84 13.09 16.92
N SER A 52 -5.07 13.46 16.65
CA SER A 52 -5.58 14.79 17.02
C SER A 52 -5.48 15.00 18.54
N SER A 53 -5.08 16.20 18.96
CA SER A 53 -4.85 16.50 20.37
C SER A 53 -6.13 16.46 21.20
N ASP A 54 -7.26 16.84 20.59
CA ASP A 54 -8.57 17.03 21.20
C ASP A 54 -9.41 15.75 21.25
N SER A 55 -9.54 15.05 20.13
CA SER A 55 -10.48 13.92 19.95
C SER A 55 -9.79 12.56 19.92
N LYS A 56 -8.44 12.54 19.89
CA LYS A 56 -7.64 11.31 19.75
C LYS A 56 -8.03 10.49 18.52
N ILE A 57 -8.40 11.16 17.43
CA ILE A 57 -8.67 10.53 16.13
C ILE A 57 -7.34 10.42 15.36
N PRO A 58 -6.99 9.24 14.82
CA PRO A 58 -5.74 9.06 14.07
C PRO A 58 -5.79 9.73 12.70
N ASN A 59 -4.65 10.23 12.24
CA ASN A 59 -4.51 10.79 10.90
C ASN A 59 -4.35 9.69 9.84
N MET A 60 -5.47 9.11 9.42
CA MET A 60 -5.50 7.97 8.50
C MET A 60 -5.45 8.33 7.01
N LYS A 61 -5.70 9.60 6.65
CA LYS A 61 -5.89 10.02 5.25
C LYS A 61 -4.67 10.71 4.64
N ARG A 62 -3.64 11.01 5.44
CA ARG A 62 -2.41 11.66 4.99
C ARG A 62 -1.21 10.85 5.45
N SER A 63 -0.43 10.37 4.49
CA SER A 63 0.89 9.79 4.74
C SER A 63 1.81 10.13 3.57
N HIS A 64 2.96 10.72 3.87
CA HIS A 64 4.00 10.91 2.87
C HIS A 64 4.60 9.54 2.56
N CYS A 65 4.58 9.17 1.28
CA CYS A 65 5.05 7.88 0.84
C CYS A 65 5.91 7.99 -0.42
N ARG A 66 6.70 6.94 -0.65
CA ARG A 66 7.45 6.72 -1.89
C ARG A 66 6.99 5.43 -2.53
N ILE A 67 6.75 5.48 -3.84
CA ILE A 67 6.39 4.32 -4.65
C ILE A 67 7.66 3.78 -5.30
N VAL A 68 7.93 2.49 -5.11
CA VAL A 68 9.11 1.81 -5.64
C VAL A 68 8.65 0.58 -6.40
N ARG A 69 9.02 0.44 -7.68
CA ARG A 69 8.80 -0.79 -8.44
C ARG A 69 9.72 -1.89 -7.91
N ILE A 70 9.18 -3.09 -7.70
CA ILE A 70 9.91 -4.21 -7.10
C ILE A 70 9.77 -5.48 -7.92
N SER A 71 10.64 -6.47 -7.67
CA SER A 71 10.56 -7.78 -8.33
C SER A 71 9.46 -8.65 -7.72
N ARG A 72 9.12 -9.75 -8.41
CA ARG A 72 8.16 -10.74 -7.91
C ARG A 72 8.66 -11.39 -6.61
N GLU A 73 9.95 -11.68 -6.53
CA GLU A 73 10.59 -12.30 -5.37
C GLU A 73 10.51 -11.37 -4.15
N GLU A 74 10.82 -10.08 -4.32
CA GLU A 74 10.70 -9.09 -3.25
C GLU A 74 9.25 -8.94 -2.78
N PHE A 75 8.30 -8.90 -3.72
CA PHE A 75 6.88 -8.82 -3.42
C PHE A 75 6.41 -10.00 -2.55
N GLU A 76 6.81 -11.22 -2.91
CA GLU A 76 6.49 -12.42 -2.13
C GLU A 76 7.14 -12.43 -0.75
N GLN A 77 8.38 -11.97 -0.63
CA GLN A 77 9.06 -11.85 0.67
C GLN A 77 8.34 -10.87 1.60
N LEU A 78 7.87 -9.73 1.07
CA LEU A 78 7.09 -8.77 1.85
C LEU A 78 5.73 -9.34 2.24
N LEU A 79 5.04 -10.01 1.32
CA LEU A 79 3.76 -10.65 1.60
C LEU A 79 3.86 -11.70 2.72
N ARG A 80 4.95 -12.48 2.79
CA ARG A 80 5.18 -13.48 3.84
C ARG A 80 5.32 -12.88 5.25
N LYS A 81 5.68 -11.59 5.35
CA LYS A 81 5.77 -10.87 6.63
C LYS A 81 4.41 -10.35 7.10
N LEU A 82 3.41 -10.32 6.22
CA LEU A 82 2.07 -9.86 6.57
C LEU A 82 1.27 -10.96 7.28
N PRO A 83 0.33 -10.58 8.16
CA PRO A 83 -0.62 -11.52 8.74
C PRO A 83 -1.33 -12.37 7.68
N GLU A 84 -1.61 -13.62 8.02
CA GLU A 84 -2.14 -14.60 7.06
C GLU A 84 -3.44 -14.12 6.39
N HIS A 85 -4.35 -13.54 7.16
CA HIS A 85 -5.64 -13.04 6.67
C HIS A 85 -5.47 -11.94 5.61
N ILE A 86 -4.44 -11.09 5.73
CA ILE A 86 -4.09 -10.08 4.71
C ILE A 86 -3.49 -10.76 3.48
N ARG A 87 -2.52 -11.65 3.69
CA ARG A 87 -1.79 -12.32 2.62
C ARG A 87 -2.73 -13.13 1.70
N ARG A 88 -3.80 -13.72 2.24
CA ARG A 88 -4.81 -14.48 1.47
C ARG A 88 -5.49 -13.64 0.38
N HIS A 89 -5.63 -12.32 0.54
CA HIS A 89 -6.21 -11.46 -0.51
C HIS A 89 -5.34 -11.36 -1.78
N TYR A 90 -4.04 -11.61 -1.65
CA TYR A 90 -3.11 -11.60 -2.77
C TYR A 90 -2.91 -12.99 -3.39
N ILE A 91 -3.28 -14.05 -2.66
CA ILE A 91 -3.10 -15.45 -3.08
C ILE A 91 -4.41 -16.03 -3.62
N GLY A 92 -5.56 -15.59 -3.08
CA GLY A 92 -6.88 -16.16 -3.34
C GLY A 92 -7.59 -15.67 -4.61
N GLY A 93 -7.03 -14.70 -5.33
CA GLY A 93 -7.59 -14.22 -6.61
C GLY A 93 -7.44 -15.21 -7.78
N ALA A 94 -6.75 -16.34 -7.58
CA ALA A 94 -6.57 -17.39 -8.59
C ALA A 94 -7.70 -18.44 -8.62
N THR A 95 -8.71 -18.33 -7.75
CA THR A 95 -9.89 -19.19 -7.77
C THR A 95 -11.14 -18.33 -7.67
N ARG A 96 -11.64 -17.99 -8.87
CA ARG A 96 -13.03 -17.70 -9.26
C ARG A 96 -13.97 -17.12 -8.20
#